data_AF-A0A7S0X5Q8-F1
#
_entry.id   AF-A0A7S0X5Q8-F1
#
_cell.length_a   1.000
_cell.length_b   1.000
_cell.length_c   1.000
_cell.angle_alpha   90.00
_cell.angle_beta   90.00
_cell.angle_gamma   90.00
#
_symmetry.space_group_name_H-M   'P 1'
#
loop_
_entity.id
_entity.type
_entity.pdbx_description
1 polymer ?
#
loop_
_entity_poly.entity_id
_entity_poly.type
_entity_poly.pdbx_seq_one_letter_code
_entity_poly.pdbx_strand_id
1 'polypeptide(L)'
;EGMIPCPDTAAFVCKDFDAWSGAGCGGASVRSWTAFFDYGVVVLNMNGNRFCEAVERAHKSNNVMFVVDFREGAYYQRCHDPECKGTRGSLRPLPPESAREAFELAPTGQGIENPQLLQQPHLQQQHQQQQQRLQQQQQRHSPRQQHRQQVPHVPQHSPSVSWAPPRIDDDDDDECFWAAA
;
A
#
# COMPACT_ATOMS: atom_id res chain seq x y z
N GLU A 1 -9.89 -15.49 -17.85
CA GLU A 1 -9.60 -16.04 -16.52
C GLU A 1 -8.46 -17.03 -16.66
N GLY A 2 -7.39 -16.87 -15.89
CA GLY A 2 -6.27 -17.81 -15.88
C GLY A 2 -6.35 -18.70 -14.65
N MET A 3 -5.83 -19.93 -14.76
CA MET A 3 -5.66 -20.83 -13.62
C MET A 3 -4.82 -20.13 -12.54
N ILE A 4 -5.21 -20.27 -11.27
CA ILE A 4 -4.46 -19.73 -10.13
C ILE A 4 -3.09 -20.42 -10.08
N PRO A 5 -1.97 -19.67 -9.96
CA PRO A 5 -0.67 -20.26 -9.70
C PRO A 5 -0.68 -20.92 -8.33
N CYS A 6 -0.19 -22.16 -8.25
CA CYS A 6 -0.13 -22.93 -7.00
C CYS A 6 -1.50 -23.11 -6.33
N PRO A 7 -2.45 -23.80 -6.98
CA PRO A 7 -3.78 -24.01 -6.44
C PRO A 7 -3.78 -24.67 -5.05
N ASP A 8 -2.85 -25.59 -4.77
CA ASP A 8 -2.79 -26.28 -3.48
C ASP A 8 -2.35 -25.32 -2.38
N THR A 9 -1.32 -24.50 -2.64
CA THR A 9 -0.83 -23.46 -1.72
C THR A 9 -1.90 -22.39 -1.48
N ALA A 10 -2.61 -21.96 -2.52
CA ALA A 10 -3.70 -21.02 -2.38
C ALA A 10 -4.84 -21.58 -1.51
N ALA A 11 -5.22 -22.84 -1.71
CA ALA A 11 -6.22 -23.52 -0.90
C ALA A 11 -5.79 -23.66 0.56
N PHE A 12 -4.52 -24.00 0.80
CA PHE A 12 -3.94 -24.02 2.14
C PHE A 12 -4.06 -22.65 2.82
N VAL A 13 -3.61 -21.57 2.15
CA VAL A 13 -3.67 -20.21 2.71
C VAL A 13 -5.11 -19.79 3.04
N CYS A 14 -6.08 -20.09 2.18
CA CYS A 14 -7.50 -19.83 2.48
C CYS A 14 -7.96 -20.56 3.74
N LYS A 15 -7.68 -21.86 3.84
CA LYS A 15 -8.10 -22.70 4.96
C LYS A 15 -7.44 -22.26 6.26
N ASP A 16 -6.14 -22.01 6.23
CA ASP A 16 -5.40 -21.55 7.40
C ASP A 16 -5.89 -20.17 7.84
N PHE A 17 -6.09 -19.24 6.89
CA PHE A 17 -6.65 -17.92 7.17
C PHE A 17 -7.99 -17.99 7.89
N ASP A 18 -8.93 -18.80 7.40
CA ASP A 18 -10.21 -18.98 8.07
C ASP A 18 -10.03 -19.58 9.48
N ALA A 19 -9.08 -20.50 9.67
CA ALA A 19 -8.85 -21.17 10.95
C ALA A 19 -8.29 -20.25 12.04
N TRP A 20 -7.38 -19.32 11.70
CA TRP A 20 -6.83 -18.38 12.68
C TRP A 20 -7.55 -17.02 12.73
N SER A 21 -8.43 -16.74 11.77
CA SER A 21 -9.27 -15.54 11.82
C SER A 21 -10.29 -15.59 12.97
N GLY A 22 -10.65 -14.43 13.52
CA GLY A 22 -11.57 -14.34 14.65
C GLY A 22 -12.94 -14.98 14.38
N ALA A 23 -13.66 -15.37 15.43
CA ALA A 23 -14.96 -16.03 15.33
C ALA A 23 -15.94 -15.29 14.40
N GLY A 24 -16.56 -16.02 13.48
CA GLY A 24 -17.48 -15.45 12.48
C GLY A 24 -16.80 -14.89 11.23
N CYS A 25 -15.46 -14.92 11.14
CA CYS A 25 -14.72 -14.70 9.91
C CYS A 25 -14.49 -16.06 9.22
N GLY A 26 -14.95 -16.21 7.99
CA GLY A 26 -14.85 -17.46 7.25
C GLY A 26 -15.22 -17.32 5.77
N GLY A 27 -14.94 -18.33 4.98
CA GLY A 27 -15.24 -18.34 3.54
C GLY A 27 -14.18 -17.60 2.72
N ALA A 28 -12.92 -17.63 3.18
CA ALA A 28 -11.80 -17.09 2.42
C ALA A 28 -11.70 -17.73 1.03
N SER A 29 -11.56 -16.89 0.02
CA SER A 29 -11.30 -17.32 -1.36
C SER A 29 -10.35 -16.34 -2.04
N VAL A 30 -9.60 -16.82 -3.03
CA VAL A 30 -8.74 -15.97 -3.86
C VAL A 30 -9.59 -15.34 -4.95
N ARG A 31 -9.71 -14.00 -4.94
CA ARG A 31 -10.41 -13.23 -5.98
C ARG A 31 -9.52 -12.99 -7.19
N SER A 32 -8.26 -12.67 -6.96
CA SER A 32 -7.26 -12.44 -7.99
C SER A 32 -5.87 -12.69 -7.43
N TRP A 33 -4.89 -12.78 -8.31
CA TRP A 33 -3.51 -13.08 -7.93
C TRP A 33 -2.53 -12.30 -8.80
N THR A 34 -1.29 -12.18 -8.34
CA THR A 34 -0.17 -11.66 -9.12
C THR A 34 1.07 -12.47 -8.78
N ALA A 35 1.71 -13.06 -9.78
CA ALA A 35 2.90 -13.87 -9.61
C ALA A 35 4.15 -13.09 -10.06
N PHE A 36 5.20 -13.20 -9.27
CA PHE A 36 6.53 -12.65 -9.51
C PHE A 36 7.52 -13.82 -9.54
N PHE A 37 7.54 -14.54 -10.67
CA PHE A 37 8.25 -15.82 -10.83
C PHE A 37 9.76 -15.72 -10.55
N ASP A 38 10.41 -14.65 -11.02
CA ASP A 38 11.85 -14.41 -10.77
C ASP A 38 12.19 -14.28 -9.27
N TYR A 39 11.19 -13.95 -8.45
CA TYR A 39 11.35 -13.79 -7.01
C TYR A 39 10.77 -14.97 -6.23
N GLY A 40 10.09 -15.91 -6.87
CA GLY A 40 9.38 -16.99 -6.19
C GLY A 40 8.27 -16.46 -5.28
N VAL A 41 7.60 -15.38 -5.68
CA VAL A 41 6.57 -14.72 -4.87
C VAL A 41 5.22 -14.74 -5.58
N VAL A 42 4.16 -15.05 -4.85
CA VAL A 42 2.77 -14.90 -5.33
C VAL A 42 1.99 -14.05 -4.34
N VAL A 43 1.30 -13.04 -4.84
CA VAL A 43 0.36 -12.22 -4.06
C VAL A 43 -1.05 -12.69 -4.35
N LEU A 44 -1.77 -13.10 -3.31
CA LEU A 44 -3.15 -13.56 -3.35
C LEU A 44 -4.06 -12.47 -2.79
N ASN A 45 -4.96 -11.92 -3.61
CA ASN A 45 -5.96 -10.98 -3.16
C ASN A 45 -7.21 -11.74 -2.70
N MET A 46 -7.57 -11.57 -1.44
CA MET A 46 -8.61 -12.36 -0.80
C MET A 46 -10.01 -11.76 -0.98
N ASN A 47 -11.02 -12.61 -0.81
CA ASN A 47 -12.42 -12.26 -0.68
C ASN A 47 -13.11 -13.18 0.34
N GLY A 48 -14.32 -12.82 0.76
CA GLY A 48 -15.11 -13.55 1.76
C GLY A 48 -14.67 -13.28 3.20
N ASN A 49 -13.37 -13.32 3.45
CA ASN A 49 -12.77 -13.00 4.74
C ASN A 49 -11.91 -11.72 4.64
N ARG A 50 -12.17 -10.76 5.55
CA ARG A 50 -11.51 -9.44 5.63
C ARG A 50 -10.80 -9.19 6.97
N PHE A 51 -10.61 -10.24 7.76
CA PHE A 51 -9.96 -10.16 9.06
C PHE A 51 -8.50 -9.71 8.92
N CYS A 52 -8.11 -8.68 9.67
CA CYS A 52 -6.74 -8.20 9.75
C CYS A 52 -6.18 -8.52 11.13
N GLU A 53 -5.07 -9.24 11.20
CA GLU A 53 -4.46 -9.62 12.47
C GLU A 53 -3.80 -8.43 13.17
N ALA A 54 -3.33 -7.41 12.44
CA ALA A 54 -2.68 -6.24 13.04
C ALA A 54 -3.65 -5.33 13.82
N VAL A 55 -4.93 -5.30 13.42
CA VAL A 55 -5.99 -4.57 14.13
C VAL A 55 -6.98 -5.48 14.84
N GLU A 56 -6.77 -6.80 14.75
CA GLU A 56 -7.57 -7.88 15.35
C GLU A 56 -9.08 -7.82 15.04
N ARG A 57 -9.45 -7.34 13.84
CA ARG A 57 -10.85 -7.27 13.39
C ARG A 57 -10.97 -7.27 11.88
N ALA A 58 -12.19 -7.45 11.38
CA ALA A 58 -12.48 -7.30 9.96
C ALA A 58 -12.42 -5.83 9.50
N HIS A 59 -11.89 -5.61 8.29
CA HIS A 59 -12.03 -4.34 7.59
C HIS A 59 -13.47 -4.16 7.07
N LYS A 60 -13.94 -2.89 7.08
CA LYS A 60 -15.31 -2.52 6.69
C LYS A 60 -15.56 -2.68 5.19
N SER A 61 -14.60 -2.26 4.36
CA SER A 61 -14.77 -2.21 2.90
C SER A 61 -13.55 -2.68 2.10
N ASN A 62 -12.36 -2.65 2.70
CA ASN A 62 -11.14 -3.12 2.07
C ASN A 62 -10.93 -4.61 2.33
N ASN A 63 -10.35 -5.32 1.36
CA ASN A 63 -9.96 -6.71 1.53
C ASN A 63 -8.54 -6.82 2.07
N VAL A 64 -8.17 -8.03 2.47
CA VAL A 64 -6.78 -8.40 2.79
C VAL A 64 -6.13 -9.11 1.60
N MET A 65 -4.81 -9.21 1.64
CA MET A 65 -4.02 -9.99 0.69
C MET A 65 -2.95 -10.78 1.44
N PHE A 66 -2.53 -11.90 0.86
CA PHE A 66 -1.39 -12.68 1.34
C PHE A 66 -0.26 -12.61 0.35
N VAL A 67 0.95 -12.40 0.87
CA VAL A 67 2.19 -12.57 0.11
C VAL A 67 2.74 -13.93 0.48
N VAL A 68 2.81 -14.81 -0.51
CA VAL A 68 3.41 -16.14 -0.42
C VAL A 68 4.82 -16.03 -0.98
N ASP A 69 5.82 -16.29 -0.13
CA ASP A 69 7.23 -16.32 -0.49
C ASP A 69 7.73 -17.76 -0.42
N PHE A 70 7.91 -18.37 -1.58
CA PHE A 70 8.35 -19.76 -1.68
C PHE A 70 9.83 -19.95 -1.37
N ARG A 71 10.64 -18.87 -1.34
CA ARG A 71 12.06 -18.93 -0.96
C ARG A 71 12.21 -18.94 0.55
N GLU A 72 11.40 -18.15 1.25
CA GLU A 72 11.28 -18.21 2.72
C GLU A 72 10.49 -19.44 3.17
N GLY A 73 9.71 -20.07 2.27
CA GLY A 73 8.82 -21.18 2.62
C GLY A 73 7.72 -20.73 3.56
N ALA A 74 7.24 -19.50 3.38
CA ALA A 74 6.35 -18.84 4.32
C ALA A 74 5.42 -17.86 3.61
N TYR A 75 4.36 -17.47 4.30
CA TYR A 75 3.42 -16.48 3.81
C TYR A 75 3.03 -15.51 4.93
N TYR A 76 2.58 -14.31 4.57
CA TYR A 76 2.19 -13.30 5.56
C TYR A 76 1.09 -12.37 5.03
N GLN A 77 0.31 -11.83 5.97
CA GLN A 77 -0.80 -10.93 5.64
C GLN A 77 -0.32 -9.51 5.32
N ARG A 78 -1.02 -8.88 4.37
CA ARG A 78 -1.07 -7.43 4.14
C ARG A 78 -2.52 -7.00 3.93
N CYS A 79 -2.79 -5.71 4.00
CA CYS A 79 -4.14 -5.18 3.82
C CYS A 79 -4.16 -4.11 2.73
N HIS A 80 -5.31 -3.99 2.03
CA HIS A 80 -5.56 -2.88 1.11
C HIS A 80 -5.93 -1.59 1.84
N ASP A 81 -6.17 -1.68 3.15
CA ASP A 81 -6.57 -0.55 3.98
C ASP A 81 -5.42 0.47 4.16
N PRO A 82 -5.65 1.77 3.91
CA PRO A 82 -4.66 2.81 4.12
C PRO A 82 -4.09 2.87 5.53
N GLU A 83 -4.88 2.54 6.56
CA GLU A 83 -4.44 2.54 7.96
C GLU A 83 -3.41 1.43 8.24
N CYS A 84 -3.44 0.36 7.45
CA CYS A 84 -2.52 -0.77 7.58
C CYS A 84 -1.28 -0.65 6.69
N LYS A 85 -1.08 0.48 5.99
CA LYS A 85 0.13 0.68 5.17
C LYS A 85 1.39 0.53 6.01
N GLY A 86 2.32 -0.32 5.56
CA GLY A 86 3.59 -0.59 6.25
C GLY A 86 3.52 -1.74 7.27
N THR A 87 2.34 -2.07 7.81
CA THR A 87 2.18 -3.22 8.71
C THR A 87 2.33 -4.54 7.95
N ARG A 88 3.13 -5.45 8.50
CA ARG A 88 3.29 -6.83 8.00
C ARG A 88 2.65 -7.75 9.02
N GLY A 89 1.81 -8.67 8.56
CA GLY A 89 1.31 -9.75 9.38
C GLY A 89 2.40 -10.70 9.88
N SER A 90 2.01 -11.62 10.74
CA SER A 90 2.87 -12.69 11.24
C SER A 90 3.36 -13.54 10.08
N LEU A 91 4.65 -13.87 10.07
CA LEU A 91 5.20 -14.81 9.10
C LEU A 91 4.79 -16.23 9.49
N ARG A 92 4.00 -16.89 8.64
CA ARG A 92 3.46 -18.22 8.87
C ARG A 92 4.12 -19.22 7.91
N PRO A 93 4.55 -20.39 8.39
CA PRO A 93 5.21 -21.37 7.55
C PRO A 93 4.23 -21.94 6.52
N LEU A 94 4.73 -22.18 5.31
CA LEU A 94 4.04 -23.01 4.32
C LEU A 94 4.24 -24.48 4.66
N PRO A 95 3.29 -25.35 4.28
CA PRO A 95 3.47 -26.77 4.46
C PRO A 95 4.49 -27.31 3.45
N PRO A 96 5.20 -28.41 3.75
CA PRO A 96 6.25 -28.94 2.89
C PRO A 96 5.79 -29.24 1.44
N GLU A 97 4.52 -29.64 1.25
CA GLU A 97 3.96 -29.90 -0.08
C GLU A 97 3.95 -28.68 -1.01
N SER A 98 3.91 -27.45 -0.46
CA SER A 98 3.98 -26.21 -1.25
C SER A 98 5.30 -26.06 -1.99
N ALA A 99 6.37 -26.75 -1.57
CA ALA A 99 7.66 -26.75 -2.27
C ALA A 99 7.56 -27.33 -3.70
N ARG A 100 6.61 -28.24 -3.95
CA ARG A 100 6.37 -28.78 -5.30
C ARG A 100 5.90 -27.68 -6.25
N GLU A 101 4.91 -26.91 -5.81
CA GLU A 101 4.37 -25.82 -6.62
C GLU A 101 5.37 -24.65 -6.76
N ALA A 102 6.23 -24.43 -5.77
CA ALA A 102 7.36 -23.50 -5.87
C ALA A 102 8.29 -23.82 -7.05
N PHE A 103 8.58 -25.10 -7.26
CA PHE A 103 9.43 -25.55 -8.37
C PHE A 103 8.75 -25.35 -9.73
N GLU A 104 7.44 -25.56 -9.80
CA GLU A 104 6.64 -25.31 -11.01
C GLU A 104 6.48 -23.81 -11.31
N LEU A 105 6.56 -22.94 -10.30
CA LEU A 105 6.62 -21.49 -10.46
C LEU A 105 8.00 -20.95 -10.84
N ALA A 106 9.07 -21.66 -10.48
CA ALA A 106 10.40 -21.22 -10.86
C ALA A 106 10.42 -21.06 -12.38
N PRO A 107 11.02 -19.98 -12.93
CA PRO A 107 11.17 -19.88 -14.37
C PRO A 107 11.89 -21.15 -14.80
N THR A 108 11.16 -22.04 -15.48
CA THR A 108 11.80 -23.10 -16.26
C THR A 108 12.85 -22.38 -17.07
N GLY A 109 14.09 -22.86 -17.06
CA GLY A 109 15.25 -22.20 -17.70
C GLY A 109 15.14 -22.01 -19.22
N GLN A 110 13.93 -21.92 -19.77
CA GLN A 110 13.61 -21.28 -21.03
C GLN A 110 13.30 -19.81 -20.75
N GLY A 111 14.37 -19.02 -20.69
CA GLY A 111 14.27 -17.61 -21.02
C GLY A 111 13.72 -17.48 -22.44
N ILE A 112 12.40 -17.37 -22.56
CA ILE A 112 11.81 -16.61 -23.63
C ILE A 112 11.57 -15.23 -23.01
N GLU A 113 12.57 -14.37 -23.19
CA GLU A 113 12.33 -12.94 -23.33
C GLU A 113 11.07 -12.76 -24.17
N ASN A 114 9.94 -12.49 -23.53
CA ASN A 114 8.67 -12.30 -24.22
C ASN A 114 8.76 -10.96 -24.96
N PRO A 115 8.97 -10.93 -26.28
CA PRO A 115 9.09 -9.65 -26.99
C PRO A 115 7.73 -8.92 -26.96
N GLN A 116 6.63 -9.62 -26.69
CA GLN A 116 5.28 -9.11 -26.83
C GLN A 116 4.83 -8.19 -25.69
N LEU A 117 5.55 -8.10 -24.57
CA LEU A 117 5.25 -7.08 -23.56
C LEU A 117 5.55 -5.65 -24.06
N LEU A 118 6.41 -5.53 -25.09
CA LEU A 118 6.63 -4.31 -25.87
C LEU A 118 5.70 -4.16 -27.08
N GLN A 119 4.85 -5.15 -27.40
CA GLN A 119 3.89 -5.07 -28.52
C GLN A 119 2.43 -4.83 -28.08
N GLN A 120 2.16 -4.65 -26.79
CA GLN A 120 0.81 -4.29 -26.36
C GLN A 120 0.54 -2.80 -26.64
N PRO A 121 -0.39 -2.44 -27.55
CA PRO A 121 -0.59 -1.06 -27.98
C PRO A 121 -1.00 -0.13 -26.83
N HIS A 122 -1.60 -0.65 -25.76
CA HIS A 122 -1.98 0.13 -24.60
C HIS A 122 -0.78 0.57 -23.74
N LEU A 123 0.26 -0.27 -23.60
CA LEU A 123 1.49 0.08 -22.89
C LEU A 123 2.28 1.11 -23.70
N GLN A 124 2.31 0.97 -25.04
CA GLN A 124 2.90 1.96 -25.96
C GLN A 124 2.22 3.32 -25.80
N GLN A 125 0.88 3.35 -25.75
CA GLN A 125 0.11 4.59 -25.63
C GLN A 125 0.30 5.26 -24.26
N GLN A 126 0.35 4.48 -23.17
CA GLN A 126 0.66 5.00 -21.84
C GLN A 126 2.07 5.59 -21.76
N HIS A 127 3.05 4.90 -22.34
CA HIS A 127 4.44 5.39 -22.39
C HIS A 127 4.55 6.68 -23.20
N GLN A 128 3.88 6.75 -24.35
CA GLN A 128 3.87 7.95 -25.20
C GLN A 128 3.18 9.14 -24.51
N GLN A 129 2.07 8.92 -23.80
CA GLN A 129 1.44 9.94 -22.95
C GLN A 129 2.35 10.40 -21.82
N GLN A 130 3.08 9.49 -21.18
CA GLN A 130 4.01 9.84 -20.11
C GLN A 130 5.17 10.70 -20.62
N GLN A 131 5.75 10.36 -21.78
CA GLN A 131 6.80 11.18 -22.41
C GLN A 131 6.30 12.58 -22.79
N GLN A 132 5.09 12.69 -23.34
CA GLN A 132 4.49 13.99 -23.66
C GLN A 132 4.29 14.85 -22.41
N ARG A 133 3.83 14.27 -21.29
CA ARG A 133 3.71 14.99 -20.01
C ARG A 133 5.04 15.50 -19.49
N LEU A 134 6.10 14.69 -19.58
CA LEU A 134 7.45 15.08 -19.17
C LEU A 134 8.01 16.21 -20.05
N GLN A 135 7.79 16.17 -21.37
CA GLN A 135 8.19 17.26 -22.26
C GLN A 135 7.44 18.56 -21.94
N GLN A 136 6.13 18.50 -21.69
CA GLN A 136 5.34 19.68 -21.29
C GLN A 136 5.82 20.27 -19.96
N GLN A 137 6.16 19.44 -18.96
CA GLN A 137 6.75 19.92 -17.71
C GLN A 137 8.09 20.61 -17.94
N GLN A 138 8.97 20.03 -18.76
CA GLN A 138 10.26 20.65 -19.08
C GLN A 138 10.10 21.99 -19.80
N GLN A 139 9.13 22.12 -20.71
CA GLN A 139 8.82 23.40 -21.36
C GLN A 139 8.24 24.45 -20.40
N ARG A 140 7.47 24.04 -19.38
CA ARG A 140 7.01 24.95 -18.31
C ARG A 140 8.14 25.42 -17.39
N HIS A 141 9.28 24.72 -17.36
CA HIS A 141 10.47 25.07 -16.60
C HIS A 141 11.59 25.69 -17.45
N SER A 142 11.27 26.27 -18.62
CA SER A 142 12.19 27.19 -19.29
C SER A 142 12.25 28.52 -18.52
N PRO A 143 13.45 29.01 -18.15
CA PRO A 143 13.59 30.01 -17.10
C PRO A 143 13.01 31.35 -17.52
N ARG A 144 12.15 31.89 -16.66
CA ARG A 144 11.73 33.29 -16.61
C ARG A 144 12.94 34.16 -16.21
N GLN A 145 13.96 34.20 -17.06
CA GLN A 145 14.98 35.24 -17.01
C GLN A 145 14.38 36.54 -17.53
N GLN A 146 14.74 37.63 -16.85
CA GLN A 146 14.49 39.03 -17.18
C GLN A 146 13.16 39.63 -16.68
N HIS A 147 13.09 39.86 -15.36
CA HIS A 147 12.87 41.22 -14.86
C HIS A 147 13.41 41.35 -13.42
N ARG A 148 14.73 41.48 -13.30
CA ARG A 148 15.35 42.13 -12.13
C ARG A 148 15.36 43.62 -12.44
N GLN A 149 14.23 44.30 -12.24
CA GLN A 149 14.19 45.76 -12.24
C GLN A 149 13.91 46.22 -10.80
N GLN A 150 15.02 46.60 -10.16
CA GLN A 150 15.19 47.75 -9.26
C GLN A 150 14.15 47.95 -8.16
N VAL A 151 14.54 47.58 -6.93
CA VAL A 151 13.89 48.05 -5.69
C VAL A 151 14.62 49.32 -5.24
N PRO A 152 13.94 50.46 -5.03
CA PRO A 152 14.59 51.64 -4.47
C PRO A 152 14.97 51.40 -3.00
N HIS A 153 16.16 51.86 -2.64
CA HIS A 153 16.72 51.80 -1.29
C HIS A 153 15.92 52.71 -0.33
N VAL A 154 15.30 52.12 0.70
CA VAL A 154 14.61 52.86 1.79
C VAL A 154 15.59 53.02 2.96
N PRO A 155 15.83 54.25 3.47
CA PRO A 155 16.72 54.48 4.61
C PRO A 155 16.17 53.88 5.90
N GLN A 156 17.06 53.30 6.71
CA GLN A 156 16.73 52.71 8.00
C GLN A 156 16.48 53.79 9.06
N HIS A 157 15.28 53.80 9.62
CA HIS A 157 15.02 54.36 10.95
C HIS A 157 14.15 53.38 11.74
N SER A 158 14.72 52.83 12.81
CA SER A 158 14.05 52.01 13.81
C SER A 158 13.23 52.89 14.75
N PRO A 159 12.10 52.40 15.27
CA PRO A 159 11.98 52.40 16.71
C PRO A 159 11.56 51.02 17.26
N SER A 160 12.14 50.70 18.40
CA SER A 160 11.85 49.54 19.23
C SER A 160 10.38 49.49 19.65
N VAL A 161 9.70 48.38 19.39
CA VAL A 161 8.43 48.05 20.05
C VAL A 161 8.61 46.72 20.76
N SER A 162 8.72 46.80 22.09
CA SER A 162 8.72 45.66 23.00
C SER A 162 7.31 45.08 23.08
N TRP A 163 7.13 43.85 22.58
CA TRP A 163 5.88 43.11 22.76
C TRP A 163 5.85 42.46 24.16
N ALA A 164 4.74 42.63 24.87
CA ALA A 164 4.45 41.94 26.13
C ALA A 164 3.17 41.09 25.98
N PRO A 165 3.13 39.85 26.49
CA PRO A 165 1.97 38.98 26.40
C PRO A 165 0.82 39.45 27.31
N PRO A 166 -0.45 39.17 26.95
CA PRO A 166 -1.61 39.55 27.77
C PRO A 166 -1.72 38.71 29.05
N ARG A 167 -2.22 39.36 30.12
CA ARG A 167 -2.57 38.74 31.41
C ARG A 167 -3.80 37.85 31.23
N ILE A 168 -3.75 36.66 31.81
CA ILE A 168 -4.91 35.80 32.07
C ILE A 168 -5.60 36.40 33.28
N ASP A 169 -6.84 36.85 33.12
CA ASP A 169 -7.72 37.17 34.25
C ASP A 169 -8.33 35.85 34.73
N ASP A 170 -7.99 35.47 35.96
CA ASP A 170 -8.69 34.47 36.75
C ASP A 170 -10.02 35.08 37.21
N ASP A 171 -11.14 34.59 36.68
CA ASP A 171 -12.46 34.73 37.31
C ASP A 171 -13.05 33.32 37.43
N ASP A 172 -12.94 32.83 38.67
CA ASP A 172 -13.52 31.62 39.24
C ASP A 172 -15.02 31.85 39.55
N ASP A 173 -15.70 30.77 39.96
CA ASP A 173 -17.06 30.70 40.51
C ASP A 173 -18.22 30.77 39.47
N ASP A 174 -19.19 29.86 39.41
CA ASP A 174 -19.59 28.79 40.31
C ASP A 174 -20.64 27.88 39.61
N GLU A 175 -20.50 26.58 39.84
CA GLU A 175 -21.56 25.61 40.19
C GLU A 175 -22.68 25.17 39.22
N CYS A 176 -23.02 23.88 39.43
CA CYS A 176 -24.24 23.13 39.11
C CYS A 176 -24.27 22.35 37.77
N PHE A 177 -24.51 21.03 37.73
CA PHE A 177 -24.92 20.07 38.75
C PHE A 177 -24.69 18.65 38.18
N TRP A 178 -24.28 17.71 39.02
CA TRP A 178 -24.34 16.29 38.74
C TRP A 178 -25.80 15.80 38.66
N ALA A 179 -26.13 15.02 37.64
CA ALA A 179 -27.14 13.96 37.79
C ALA A 179 -26.94 12.87 36.74
N ALA A 180 -26.54 11.71 37.23
CA ALA A 180 -26.73 10.43 36.55
C ALA A 180 -28.20 10.01 36.63
N ALA A 181 -28.70 9.40 35.56
CA ALA A 181 -29.69 8.33 35.57
C ALA A 181 -29.60 7.57 34.23
#